data_AF-A0A7X7L648-F1
#
_entry.id   AF-A0A7X7L648-F1
#
_cell.length_a   1.000
_cell.length_b   1.000
_cell.length_c   1.000
_cell.angle_alpha   90.00
_cell.angle_beta   90.00
_cell.angle_gamma   90.00
#
_symmetry.space_group_name_H-M   'P 1'
#
loop_
_entity.id
_entity.type
_entity.pdbx_description
1 polymer ?
#
loop_
_entity_poly.entity_id
_entity_poly.type
_entity_poly.pdbx_seq_one_letter_code
_entity_poly.pdbx_strand_id
1 'polypeptide(L)'
;MGIQYMPNPVFTKESAQNAFMQALKGKNADKSDYEQFLGYMFVFLSGEYKKRNITQQIHTGVYRNANTRLYNSIGADCGCDMSNNPLDAVLFANLLDQMDKNNNLAKTIVYILNPSSYYQALTACGCFRDVIFGAAWWHMDHYEGIAANLKTVSSLSCLGSSMGMLTDSRSFLSYARHDYYRRILCSVVGSWVDADEYPIELAKNLIYNLCVGNASKRFLE
;
A
#
# COMPACT_ATOMS: atom_id res chain seq x y z
N MET A 1 -4.82 -8.52 -1.22
CA MET A 1 -4.22 -9.38 -0.19
C MET A 1 -3.10 -8.60 0.46
N GLY A 2 -3.24 -8.25 1.74
CA GLY A 2 -2.18 -7.59 2.49
C GLY A 2 -1.18 -8.61 3.04
N ILE A 3 0.11 -8.29 2.97
CA ILE A 3 1.19 -9.12 3.49
C ILE A 3 1.56 -8.68 4.90
N GLN A 4 1.87 -9.63 5.78
CA GLN A 4 2.23 -9.29 7.16
C GLN A 4 3.64 -8.69 7.25
N TYR A 5 4.51 -9.05 6.31
CA TYR A 5 5.89 -8.62 6.18
C TYR A 5 6.32 -8.64 4.70
N MET A 6 7.39 -7.92 4.38
CA MET A 6 7.93 -7.92 3.01
C MET A 6 8.64 -9.24 2.68
N PRO A 7 8.39 -9.83 1.50
CA PRO A 7 9.11 -10.99 1.01
C PRO A 7 10.60 -10.74 0.83
N ASN A 8 11.40 -11.78 0.97
CA ASN A 8 12.84 -11.72 0.73
C ASN A 8 13.11 -11.39 -0.77
N PRO A 9 13.92 -10.36 -1.09
CA PRO A 9 14.27 -10.02 -2.48
C PRO A 9 15.30 -10.99 -3.09
N VAL A 10 15.89 -11.88 -2.29
CA VAL A 10 16.83 -12.91 -2.75
C VAL A 10 16.09 -14.23 -2.90
N PHE A 11 15.96 -14.69 -4.14
CA PHE A 11 15.24 -15.92 -4.46
C PHE A 11 15.80 -16.57 -5.74
N THR A 12 15.55 -17.86 -5.90
CA THR A 12 15.75 -18.58 -7.17
C THR A 12 14.43 -19.15 -7.68
N LYS A 13 14.35 -19.35 -9.00
CA LYS A 13 13.19 -20.03 -9.61
C LYS A 13 13.06 -21.48 -9.11
N GLU A 14 14.19 -22.14 -8.84
CA GLU A 14 14.22 -23.53 -8.36
C GLU A 14 13.62 -23.67 -6.96
N SER A 15 14.08 -22.85 -6.00
CA SER A 15 13.52 -22.84 -4.63
C SER A 15 12.01 -22.53 -4.63
N ALA A 16 11.61 -21.54 -5.44
CA ALA A 16 10.19 -21.20 -5.60
C ALA A 16 9.38 -22.37 -6.18
N GLN A 17 9.91 -23.04 -7.21
CA GLN A 17 9.28 -24.22 -7.80
C GLN A 17 9.19 -25.39 -6.81
N ASN A 18 10.22 -25.61 -5.98
CA ASN A 18 10.19 -26.64 -4.95
C ASN A 18 9.08 -26.39 -3.93
N ALA A 19 8.96 -25.16 -3.39
CA ALA A 19 7.88 -24.79 -2.50
C ALA A 19 6.50 -25.03 -3.13
N PHE A 20 6.31 -24.59 -4.38
CA PHE A 20 5.08 -24.76 -5.12
C PHE A 20 4.71 -26.24 -5.32
N MET A 21 5.68 -27.08 -5.69
CA MET A 21 5.47 -28.51 -5.88
C MET A 21 5.16 -29.25 -4.57
N GLN A 22 5.71 -28.82 -3.43
CA GLN A 22 5.32 -29.36 -2.13
C GLN A 22 3.88 -28.98 -1.79
N ALA A 23 3.49 -27.72 -2.00
CA ALA A 23 2.14 -27.25 -1.76
C ALA A 23 1.09 -28.00 -2.61
N LEU A 24 1.37 -28.25 -3.89
CA LEU A 24 0.50 -29.07 -4.76
C LEU A 24 0.33 -30.52 -4.29
N LYS A 25 1.31 -31.05 -3.53
CA LYS A 25 1.25 -32.39 -2.92
C LYS A 25 0.60 -32.37 -1.54
N GLY A 26 0.08 -31.23 -1.08
CA GLY A 26 -0.46 -31.06 0.27
C GLY A 26 0.60 -31.14 1.37
N LYS A 27 1.87 -30.90 1.04
CA LYS A 27 3.00 -30.94 1.97
C LYS A 27 3.46 -29.53 2.31
N ASN A 28 3.99 -29.37 3.51
CA ASN A 28 4.65 -28.12 3.91
C ASN A 28 5.97 -27.98 3.13
N ALA A 29 6.19 -26.80 2.57
CA ALA A 29 7.50 -26.42 2.03
C ALA A 29 8.50 -26.17 3.16
N ASP A 30 9.79 -26.28 2.86
CA ASP A 30 10.82 -25.75 3.73
C ASP A 30 10.62 -24.23 3.90
N LYS A 31 10.95 -23.70 5.07
CA LYS A 31 10.76 -22.28 5.38
C LYS A 31 11.54 -21.38 4.41
N SER A 32 12.77 -21.75 4.08
CA SER A 32 13.62 -20.99 3.14
C SER A 32 13.02 -20.99 1.73
N ASP A 33 12.56 -22.16 1.26
CA ASP A 33 11.92 -22.29 -0.06
C ASP A 33 10.62 -21.47 -0.11
N TYR A 34 9.82 -21.49 0.96
CA TYR A 34 8.60 -20.69 1.06
C TYR A 34 8.88 -19.18 1.02
N GLU A 35 9.88 -18.69 1.75
CA GLU A 35 10.26 -17.27 1.73
C GLU A 35 10.74 -16.82 0.34
N GLN A 36 11.54 -17.65 -0.32
CA GLN A 36 11.99 -17.40 -1.70
C GLN A 36 10.83 -17.46 -2.70
N PHE A 37 9.88 -18.38 -2.50
CA PHE A 37 8.67 -18.45 -3.31
C PHE A 37 7.88 -17.15 -3.24
N LEU A 38 7.68 -16.58 -2.05
CA LEU A 38 6.97 -15.30 -1.90
C LEU A 38 7.68 -14.18 -2.69
N GLY A 39 9.01 -14.05 -2.56
CA GLY A 39 9.78 -13.05 -3.30
C GLY A 39 9.67 -13.22 -4.80
N TYR A 40 9.87 -14.45 -5.30
CA TYR A 40 9.74 -14.78 -6.71
C TYR A 40 8.34 -14.46 -7.24
N MET A 41 7.30 -14.83 -6.51
CA MET A 41 5.91 -14.60 -6.91
C MET A 41 5.57 -13.11 -6.98
N PHE A 42 6.09 -12.29 -6.06
CA PHE A 42 5.91 -10.84 -6.13
C PHE A 42 6.49 -10.25 -7.41
N VAL A 43 7.72 -10.64 -7.76
CA VAL A 43 8.40 -10.15 -8.96
C VAL A 43 7.74 -10.67 -10.23
N PHE A 44 7.37 -11.94 -10.25
CA PHE A 44 6.63 -12.55 -11.36
C PHE A 44 5.28 -11.84 -11.59
N LEU A 45 4.47 -11.68 -10.53
CA LEU A 45 3.16 -11.06 -10.61
C LEU A 45 3.24 -9.59 -11.01
N SER A 46 4.22 -8.83 -10.50
CA SER A 46 4.44 -7.44 -10.94
C SER A 46 4.63 -7.36 -12.45
N GLY A 47 5.45 -8.25 -13.03
CA GLY A 47 5.62 -8.35 -14.48
C GLY A 47 4.33 -8.70 -15.22
N GLU A 48 3.55 -9.67 -14.70
CA GLU A 48 2.27 -10.04 -15.29
C GLU A 48 1.21 -8.92 -15.19
N TYR A 49 1.21 -8.15 -14.11
CA TYR A 49 0.36 -6.98 -13.93
C TYR A 49 0.74 -5.88 -14.92
N LYS A 50 2.04 -5.60 -15.08
CA LYS A 50 2.53 -4.61 -16.03
C LYS A 50 2.11 -4.94 -17.46
N LYS A 51 2.29 -6.20 -17.90
CA LYS A 51 1.88 -6.68 -19.23
C LYS A 51 0.38 -6.48 -19.51
N ARG A 52 -0.45 -6.49 -18.46
CA ARG A 52 -1.90 -6.37 -18.55
C ARG A 52 -2.42 -4.99 -18.13
N ASN A 53 -1.53 -4.02 -17.89
CA ASN A 53 -1.87 -2.70 -17.34
C ASN A 53 -2.73 -2.78 -16.05
N ILE A 54 -2.49 -3.78 -15.21
CA ILE A 54 -3.12 -3.93 -13.90
C ILE A 54 -2.30 -3.14 -12.88
N THR A 55 -2.95 -2.31 -12.08
CA THR A 55 -2.28 -1.60 -10.98
C THR A 55 -2.05 -2.56 -9.82
N GLN A 56 -0.79 -2.69 -9.40
CA GLN A 56 -0.39 -3.43 -8.22
C GLN A 56 -0.69 -2.62 -6.96
N GLN A 57 -1.23 -3.25 -5.92
CA GLN A 57 -1.46 -2.62 -4.62
C GLN A 57 -0.81 -3.47 -3.51
N ILE A 58 0.12 -2.88 -2.79
CA ILE A 58 0.85 -3.54 -1.70
C ILE A 58 0.33 -2.98 -0.37
N HIS A 59 -0.36 -3.81 0.40
CA HIS A 59 -0.79 -3.48 1.75
C HIS A 59 0.08 -4.26 2.75
N THR A 60 0.77 -3.58 3.66
CA THR A 60 1.70 -4.24 4.60
C THR A 60 1.74 -3.62 6.00
N GLY A 61 2.42 -4.32 6.91
CA GLY A 61 2.60 -3.89 8.29
C GLY A 61 1.46 -4.35 9.20
N VAL A 62 0.85 -5.51 8.91
CA VAL A 62 -0.23 -6.10 9.69
C VAL A 62 0.24 -7.35 10.40
N TYR A 63 -0.09 -7.51 11.67
CA TYR A 63 -0.01 -8.77 12.39
C TYR A 63 -1.43 -9.30 12.59
N ARG A 64 -1.71 -10.51 12.09
CA ARG A 64 -3.08 -11.05 12.05
C ARG A 64 -3.33 -12.07 13.15
N ASN A 65 -4.58 -12.19 13.56
CA ASN A 65 -5.06 -13.24 14.46
C ASN A 65 -4.33 -13.24 15.81
N ALA A 66 -4.08 -12.06 16.38
CA ALA A 66 -3.32 -11.90 17.62
C ALA A 66 -3.98 -12.57 18.84
N ASN A 67 -5.29 -12.82 18.79
CA ASN A 67 -6.03 -13.49 19.84
C ASN A 67 -6.34 -14.94 19.44
N THR A 68 -5.47 -15.89 19.84
CA THR A 68 -5.61 -17.32 19.53
C THR A 68 -6.96 -17.89 19.98
N ARG A 69 -7.46 -17.50 21.16
CA ARG A 69 -8.74 -17.99 21.68
C ARG A 69 -9.89 -17.57 20.76
N LEU A 70 -9.91 -16.31 20.33
CA LEU A 70 -10.94 -15.78 19.45
C LEU A 70 -10.84 -16.39 18.04
N TYR A 71 -9.62 -16.45 17.49
CA TYR A 71 -9.37 -17.07 16.18
C TYR A 71 -9.86 -18.52 16.13
N ASN A 72 -9.56 -19.33 17.15
CA ASN A 72 -10.04 -20.71 17.21
C ASN A 72 -11.57 -20.82 17.33
N SER A 73 -12.25 -19.79 17.82
CA SER A 73 -13.71 -19.80 17.99
C SER A 73 -14.50 -19.37 16.76
N ILE A 74 -14.04 -18.34 16.02
CA ILE A 74 -14.80 -17.75 14.91
C ILE A 74 -13.97 -17.48 13.64
N GLY A 75 -12.67 -17.76 13.65
CA GLY A 75 -11.78 -17.61 12.49
C GLY A 75 -11.15 -16.23 12.34
N ALA A 76 -10.67 -15.95 11.12
CA ALA A 76 -9.98 -14.72 10.74
C ALA A 76 -10.93 -13.51 10.61
N ASP A 77 -10.35 -12.32 10.48
CA ASP A 77 -11.07 -11.05 10.23
C ASP A 77 -12.12 -10.70 11.31
N CYS A 78 -11.88 -11.14 12.55
CA CYS A 78 -12.78 -10.94 13.68
C CYS A 78 -12.38 -9.77 14.60
N GLY A 79 -11.59 -8.81 14.09
CA GLY A 79 -11.17 -7.63 14.85
C GLY A 79 -10.01 -7.88 15.82
N CYS A 80 -9.22 -8.94 15.62
CA CYS A 80 -8.01 -9.22 16.39
C CYS A 80 -6.71 -9.10 15.57
N ASP A 81 -6.72 -8.21 14.58
CA ASP A 81 -5.56 -7.85 13.79
C ASP A 81 -5.02 -6.50 14.27
N MET A 82 -3.70 -6.32 14.24
CA MET A 82 -3.03 -5.11 14.73
C MET A 82 -1.94 -4.63 13.78
N SER A 83 -1.44 -3.41 14.00
CA SER A 83 -0.21 -2.96 13.34
C SER A 83 0.96 -3.84 13.76
N ASN A 84 1.77 -4.26 12.80
CA ASN A 84 2.99 -5.03 13.02
C ASN A 84 4.18 -4.11 13.27
N ASN A 85 5.36 -4.72 13.43
CA ASN A 85 6.66 -4.06 13.47
C ASN A 85 6.88 -3.12 12.26
N PRO A 86 7.77 -2.11 12.42
CA PRO A 86 8.16 -1.24 11.33
C PRO A 86 8.65 -2.03 10.10
N LEU A 87 8.38 -1.50 8.91
CA LEU A 87 8.89 -2.00 7.65
C LEU A 87 10.42 -1.89 7.60
N ASP A 88 11.09 -2.95 7.15
CA ASP A 88 12.46 -2.85 6.67
C ASP A 88 12.47 -2.17 5.28
N ALA A 89 12.84 -0.90 5.26
CA ALA A 89 12.80 -0.09 4.05
C ALA A 89 13.87 -0.46 3.02
N VAL A 90 15.02 -0.99 3.45
CA VAL A 90 16.07 -1.44 2.53
C VAL A 90 15.61 -2.71 1.83
N LEU A 91 15.06 -3.66 2.59
CA LEU A 91 14.48 -4.87 2.04
C LEU A 91 13.32 -4.55 1.09
N PHE A 92 12.46 -3.59 1.43
CA PHE A 92 11.40 -3.11 0.57
C PHE A 92 11.90 -2.50 -0.74
N ALA A 93 12.88 -1.58 -0.67
CA ALA A 93 13.48 -0.97 -1.86
C ALA A 93 14.15 -2.02 -2.76
N ASN A 94 14.85 -2.99 -2.18
CA ASN A 94 15.46 -4.10 -2.93
C ASN A 94 14.41 -4.96 -3.63
N LEU A 95 13.24 -5.20 -3.02
CA LEU A 95 12.15 -5.93 -3.66
C LEU A 95 11.57 -5.16 -4.86
N LEU A 96 11.38 -3.85 -4.72
CA LEU A 96 10.98 -2.98 -5.83
C LEU A 96 12.02 -2.99 -6.96
N ASP A 97 13.31 -2.94 -6.63
CA ASP A 97 14.40 -3.06 -7.60
C ASP A 97 14.40 -4.42 -8.32
N GLN A 98 14.11 -5.53 -7.64
CA GLN A 98 13.97 -6.82 -8.32
C GLN A 98 12.85 -6.81 -9.39
N MET A 99 11.78 -6.04 -9.18
CA MET A 99 10.74 -5.83 -10.17
C MET A 99 11.21 -4.89 -11.29
N ASP A 100 11.88 -3.79 -10.94
CA ASP A 100 12.21 -2.72 -11.89
C ASP A 100 13.43 -3.01 -12.77
N LYS A 101 14.44 -3.74 -12.27
CA LYS A 101 15.70 -3.99 -12.98
C LYS A 101 15.56 -4.66 -14.34
N ASN A 102 14.44 -5.38 -14.55
CA ASN A 102 14.08 -6.02 -15.83
C ASN A 102 12.85 -5.37 -16.47
N ASN A 103 12.55 -4.11 -16.13
CA ASN A 103 11.39 -3.35 -16.56
C ASN A 103 10.05 -4.07 -16.29
N ASN A 104 9.96 -4.87 -15.21
CA ASN A 104 8.75 -5.61 -14.84
C ASN A 104 7.90 -4.91 -13.78
N LEU A 105 8.37 -3.80 -13.20
CA LEU A 105 7.61 -3.05 -12.20
C LEU A 105 6.32 -2.48 -12.79
N ALA A 106 5.18 -2.96 -12.29
CA ALA A 106 3.87 -2.40 -12.58
C ALA A 106 3.65 -1.07 -11.86
N LYS A 107 2.69 -0.28 -12.36
CA LYS A 107 2.12 0.85 -11.61
C LYS A 107 1.68 0.35 -10.23
N THR A 108 2.30 0.86 -9.17
CA THR A 108 2.18 0.32 -7.82
C THR A 108 1.68 1.39 -6.84
N ILE A 109 0.75 1.02 -5.96
CA ILE A 109 0.32 1.83 -4.82
C ILE A 109 0.67 1.09 -3.52
N VAL A 110 1.30 1.78 -2.58
CA VAL A 110 1.83 1.17 -1.34
C VAL A 110 1.12 1.74 -0.13
N TYR A 111 0.58 0.86 0.71
CA TYR A 111 -0.14 1.17 1.93
C TYR A 111 0.57 0.55 3.13
N ILE A 112 0.94 1.39 4.09
CA ILE A 112 1.66 0.98 5.30
C ILE A 112 0.76 1.22 6.52
N LEU A 113 0.55 0.20 7.34
CA LEU A 113 -0.27 0.33 8.55
C LEU A 113 0.51 0.92 9.74
N ASN A 114 1.83 0.75 9.78
CA ASN A 114 2.68 1.29 10.84
C ASN A 114 3.24 2.69 10.50
N PRO A 115 2.82 3.76 11.19
CA PRO A 115 3.26 5.13 10.89
C PRO A 115 4.75 5.38 11.11
N SER A 116 5.43 4.59 11.95
CA SER A 116 6.88 4.71 12.17
C SER A 116 7.73 4.43 10.92
N SER A 117 7.11 3.85 9.88
CA SER A 117 7.76 3.55 8.60
C SER A 117 7.34 4.48 7.47
N TYR A 118 6.51 5.50 7.73
CA TYR A 118 5.99 6.37 6.65
C TYR A 118 7.12 7.05 5.90
N TYR A 119 8.08 7.67 6.59
CA TYR A 119 9.16 8.40 5.95
C TYR A 119 10.02 7.47 5.09
N GLN A 120 10.46 6.33 5.65
CA GLN A 120 11.31 5.40 4.93
C GLN A 120 10.59 4.72 3.76
N ALA A 121 9.32 4.33 3.94
CA ALA A 121 8.54 3.71 2.87
C ALA A 121 8.23 4.71 1.74
N LEU A 122 7.91 5.95 2.09
CA LEU A 122 7.56 6.98 1.12
C LEU A 122 8.78 7.42 0.31
N THR A 123 9.94 7.64 0.94
CA THR A 123 11.17 7.94 0.20
C THR A 123 11.61 6.77 -0.66
N ALA A 124 11.44 5.52 -0.19
CA ALA A 124 11.67 4.34 -1.02
C ALA A 124 10.73 4.27 -2.22
N CYS A 125 9.44 4.61 -2.08
CA CYS A 125 8.52 4.73 -3.22
C CYS A 125 9.01 5.79 -4.22
N GLY A 126 9.48 6.95 -3.73
CA GLY A 126 9.99 8.04 -4.55
C GLY A 126 11.22 7.69 -5.40
N CYS A 127 11.93 6.61 -5.08
CA CYS A 127 13.04 6.10 -5.91
C CYS A 127 12.56 5.45 -7.22
N PHE A 128 11.27 5.11 -7.35
CA PHE A 128 10.73 4.39 -8.50
C PHE A 128 9.55 5.14 -9.11
N ARG A 129 9.67 5.48 -10.40
CA ARG A 129 8.71 6.34 -11.13
C ARG A 129 7.25 5.86 -11.02
N ASP A 130 7.04 4.55 -11.11
CA ASP A 130 5.71 3.95 -11.19
C ASP A 130 5.14 3.57 -9.81
N VAL A 131 5.81 3.96 -8.71
CA VAL A 131 5.39 3.63 -7.34
C VAL A 131 4.94 4.89 -6.62
N ILE A 132 3.73 4.84 -6.06
CA ILE A 132 3.17 5.93 -5.27
C ILE A 132 2.74 5.45 -3.88
N PHE A 133 2.81 6.37 -2.92
CA PHE A 133 2.34 6.12 -1.56
C PHE A 133 0.82 6.33 -1.49
N GLY A 134 0.13 5.35 -0.91
CA GLY A 134 -1.32 5.32 -0.79
C GLY A 134 -1.86 6.20 0.34
N ALA A 135 -3.19 6.27 0.41
CA ALA A 135 -3.90 6.92 1.50
C ALA A 135 -3.65 6.23 2.85
N ALA A 136 -3.97 6.95 3.94
CA ALA A 136 -3.99 6.38 5.28
C ALA A 136 -4.91 5.14 5.32
N TRP A 137 -4.39 4.01 5.77
CA TRP A 137 -5.04 2.70 5.64
C TRP A 137 -5.50 2.14 6.99
N TRP A 138 -6.69 1.52 6.98
CA TRP A 138 -7.27 0.73 8.08
C TRP A 138 -7.28 1.50 9.41
N HIS A 139 -6.42 1.14 10.37
CA HIS A 139 -6.37 1.81 11.67
C HIS A 139 -5.94 3.27 11.57
N MET A 140 -5.39 3.70 10.43
CA MET A 140 -5.02 5.10 10.16
C MET A 140 -6.10 5.87 9.39
N ASP A 141 -7.20 5.23 8.96
CA ASP A 141 -8.33 5.89 8.28
C ASP A 141 -9.25 6.62 9.29
N HIS A 142 -8.67 7.62 9.94
CA HIS A 142 -9.30 8.57 10.85
C HIS A 142 -8.65 9.95 10.70
N TYR A 143 -9.16 10.97 11.40
CA TYR A 143 -8.73 12.37 11.23
C TYR A 143 -7.21 12.54 11.29
N GLU A 144 -6.59 12.12 12.40
CA GLU A 144 -5.14 12.30 12.58
C GLU A 144 -4.30 11.53 11.55
N GLY A 145 -4.69 10.30 11.21
CA GLY A 145 -3.94 9.48 10.26
C GLY A 145 -4.04 10.01 8.83
N ILE A 146 -5.22 10.46 8.41
CA ILE A 146 -5.44 11.08 7.10
C ILE A 146 -4.68 12.42 7.03
N ALA A 147 -4.80 13.28 8.04
CA ALA A 147 -4.10 14.57 8.06
C ALA A 147 -2.57 14.38 8.05
N ALA A 148 -2.04 13.44 8.84
CA ALA A 148 -0.62 13.10 8.84
C ALA A 148 -0.17 12.56 7.48
N ASN A 149 -0.92 11.62 6.87
CA ASN A 149 -0.61 11.08 5.55
C ASN A 149 -0.54 12.20 4.49
N LEU A 150 -1.54 13.10 4.43
CA LEU A 150 -1.54 14.22 3.48
C LEU A 150 -0.31 15.11 3.64
N LYS A 151 0.02 15.49 4.89
CA LYS A 151 1.19 16.33 5.20
C LYS A 151 2.51 15.64 4.85
N THR A 152 2.68 14.37 5.26
CA THR A 152 3.90 13.62 4.97
C THR A 152 4.10 13.40 3.47
N VAL A 153 3.02 13.09 2.74
CA VAL A 153 3.08 12.96 1.27
C VAL A 153 3.41 14.29 0.61
N SER A 154 2.81 15.41 1.04
CA SER A 154 3.16 16.72 0.49
C SER A 154 4.61 17.14 0.77
N SER A 155 5.20 16.70 1.88
CA SER A 155 6.57 17.08 2.25
C SER A 155 7.64 16.25 1.53
N LEU A 156 7.34 14.98 1.21
CA LEU A 156 8.34 14.03 0.71
C LEU A 156 8.08 13.54 -0.72
N SER A 157 6.93 13.88 -1.30
CA SER A 157 6.53 13.49 -2.66
C SER A 157 5.57 14.50 -3.29
N CYS A 158 5.05 14.20 -4.47
CA CYS A 158 4.06 15.02 -5.15
C CYS A 158 2.65 14.62 -4.72
N LEU A 159 2.05 15.36 -3.79
CA LEU A 159 0.67 15.11 -3.33
C LEU A 159 -0.34 15.07 -4.49
N GLY A 160 -0.13 15.89 -5.52
CA GLY A 160 -0.97 15.91 -6.72
C GLY A 160 -1.01 14.60 -7.52
N SER A 161 -0.09 13.67 -7.27
CA SER A 161 -0.07 12.32 -7.88
C SER A 161 -0.80 11.26 -7.04
N SER A 162 -1.24 11.60 -5.82
CA SER A 162 -1.95 10.67 -4.93
C SER A 162 -3.26 10.19 -5.55
N MET A 163 -3.60 8.91 -5.34
CA MET A 163 -4.88 8.35 -5.80
C MET A 163 -6.07 8.81 -4.96
N GLY A 164 -5.82 9.41 -3.80
CA GLY A 164 -6.87 9.79 -2.87
C GLY A 164 -7.48 8.59 -2.15
N MET A 165 -8.75 8.71 -1.80
CA MET A 165 -9.44 7.84 -0.85
C MET A 165 -10.04 6.58 -1.47
N LEU A 166 -10.05 5.50 -0.69
CA LEU A 166 -10.81 4.27 -0.91
C LEU A 166 -11.40 3.80 0.41
N THR A 167 -12.55 3.12 0.41
CA THR A 167 -13.24 2.77 1.66
C THR A 167 -12.63 1.60 2.42
N ASP A 168 -12.01 0.65 1.70
CA ASP A 168 -11.51 -0.65 2.20
C ASP A 168 -12.52 -1.36 3.11
N SER A 169 -13.81 -1.26 2.77
CA SER A 169 -14.89 -1.68 3.64
C SER A 169 -15.81 -2.67 2.97
N ARG A 170 -16.32 -3.60 3.77
CA ARG A 170 -17.41 -4.52 3.42
C ARG A 170 -18.81 -3.94 3.69
N SER A 171 -18.91 -2.73 4.24
CA SER A 171 -20.18 -2.07 4.54
C SER A 171 -20.61 -1.14 3.41
N PHE A 172 -21.85 -1.30 2.94
CA PHE A 172 -22.45 -0.39 1.95
C PHE A 172 -22.62 1.05 2.47
N LEU A 173 -22.63 1.25 3.79
CA LEU A 173 -22.70 2.59 4.40
C LEU A 173 -21.34 3.29 4.46
N SER A 174 -20.26 2.62 4.03
CA SER A 174 -18.90 3.16 4.13
C SER A 174 -18.60 4.34 3.22
N TYR A 175 -19.49 4.70 2.28
CA TYR A 175 -19.30 5.88 1.43
C TYR A 175 -19.26 7.20 2.22
N ALA A 176 -19.78 7.23 3.45
CA ALA A 176 -19.58 8.35 4.38
C ALA A 176 -18.09 8.63 4.66
N ARG A 177 -17.20 7.64 4.52
CA ARG A 177 -15.74 7.80 4.63
C ARG A 177 -15.15 8.70 3.54
N HIS A 178 -15.76 8.73 2.34
CA HIS A 178 -15.34 9.67 1.30
C HIS A 178 -15.67 11.11 1.70
N ASP A 179 -16.85 11.37 2.25
CA ASP A 179 -17.18 12.72 2.76
C ASP A 179 -16.23 13.14 3.89
N TYR A 180 -15.95 12.21 4.82
CA TYR A 180 -15.00 12.41 5.90
C TYR A 180 -13.59 12.77 5.39
N TYR A 181 -13.03 11.99 4.48
CA TYR A 181 -11.75 12.28 3.83
C TYR A 181 -11.75 13.63 3.13
N ARG A 182 -12.80 13.95 2.35
CA ARG A 182 -12.91 15.21 1.60
C ARG A 182 -12.89 16.42 2.52
N ARG A 183 -13.58 16.37 3.66
CA ARG A 183 -13.55 17.44 4.67
C ARG A 183 -12.16 17.63 5.25
N ILE A 184 -11.47 16.55 5.57
CA ILE A 184 -10.10 16.59 6.10
C ILE A 184 -9.13 17.14 5.05
N LEU A 185 -9.23 16.68 3.80
CA LEU A 185 -8.44 17.18 2.68
C LEU A 185 -8.64 18.68 2.48
N CYS A 186 -9.89 19.14 2.40
CA CYS A 186 -10.20 20.57 2.27
C CYS A 186 -9.70 21.38 3.46
N SER A 187 -9.76 20.85 4.69
CA SER A 187 -9.23 21.53 5.87
C SER A 187 -7.71 21.65 5.83
N VAL A 188 -6.99 20.59 5.44
CA VAL A 188 -5.52 20.61 5.33
C VAL A 188 -5.08 21.57 4.22
N VAL A 189 -5.63 21.41 3.01
CA VAL A 189 -5.27 22.26 1.86
C VAL A 189 -5.72 23.70 2.09
N GLY A 190 -6.90 23.91 2.66
CA GLY A 190 -7.40 25.24 3.02
C GLY A 190 -6.48 25.97 3.99
N SER A 191 -5.91 25.27 4.97
CA SER A 191 -4.94 25.87 5.89
C SER A 191 -3.68 26.39 5.19
N TRP A 192 -3.23 25.73 4.10
CA TRP A 192 -2.11 26.22 3.29
C TRP A 192 -2.51 27.44 2.45
N VAL A 193 -3.75 27.49 1.97
CA VAL A 193 -4.27 28.67 1.26
C VAL A 193 -4.39 29.88 2.20
N ASP A 194 -4.96 29.68 3.39
CA ASP A 194 -5.14 30.74 4.39
C ASP A 194 -3.79 31.30 4.89
N ALA A 195 -2.74 30.47 4.88
CA ALA A 195 -1.36 30.85 5.21
C ALA A 195 -0.58 31.46 4.02
N ASP A 196 -1.20 31.62 2.85
CA ASP A 196 -0.56 32.07 1.59
C ASP A 196 0.59 31.14 1.12
N GLU A 197 0.56 29.88 1.53
CA GLU A 197 1.54 28.84 1.14
C GLU A 197 1.13 28.12 -0.16
N TYR A 198 -0.16 28.16 -0.54
CA TYR A 198 -0.66 27.51 -1.74
C TYR A 198 -1.77 28.30 -2.45
N PRO A 199 -1.68 28.59 -3.76
CA PRO A 199 -2.70 29.35 -4.48
C PRO A 199 -4.06 28.64 -4.54
N ILE A 200 -5.14 29.38 -4.27
CA ILE A 200 -6.52 28.85 -4.24
C ILE A 200 -6.94 28.16 -5.56
N GLU A 201 -6.51 28.66 -6.72
CA GLU A 201 -6.86 28.05 -8.00
C GLU A 201 -6.17 26.69 -8.21
N LEU A 202 -4.95 26.53 -7.69
CA LEU A 202 -4.26 25.23 -7.69
C LEU A 202 -4.87 24.29 -6.64
N ALA A 203 -5.28 24.81 -5.48
CA ALA A 203 -5.98 24.05 -4.44
C ALA A 203 -7.25 23.37 -4.96
N LYS A 204 -8.09 24.09 -5.73
CA LYS A 204 -9.31 23.54 -6.33
C LYS A 204 -9.00 22.34 -7.24
N ASN A 205 -7.99 22.46 -8.10
CA ASN A 205 -7.58 21.38 -9.00
C ASN A 205 -6.98 20.19 -8.24
N LEU A 206 -6.17 20.45 -7.22
CA LEU A 206 -5.63 19.42 -6.34
C LEU A 206 -6.75 18.62 -5.66
N ILE A 207 -7.72 19.32 -5.06
CA ILE A 207 -8.86 18.70 -4.39
C ILE A 207 -9.65 17.82 -5.37
N TYR A 208 -9.98 18.33 -6.56
CA TYR A 208 -10.67 17.56 -7.59
C TYR A 208 -9.91 16.27 -7.95
N ASN A 209 -8.61 16.38 -8.19
CA ASN A 209 -7.78 15.25 -8.57
C ASN A 209 -7.70 14.18 -7.48
N LEU A 210 -7.57 14.56 -6.21
CA LEU A 210 -7.55 13.64 -5.07
C LEU A 210 -8.94 13.09 -4.71
N CYS A 211 -10.01 13.74 -5.14
CA CYS A 211 -11.37 13.23 -4.92
C CYS A 211 -11.80 12.20 -5.96
N VAL A 212 -11.38 12.38 -7.22
CA VAL A 212 -11.86 11.54 -8.34
C VAL A 212 -10.96 11.55 -9.56
N GLY A 213 -10.32 12.69 -9.89
CA GLY A 213 -9.63 12.85 -11.18
C GLY A 213 -8.49 11.85 -11.39
N ASN A 214 -7.61 11.71 -10.39
CA ASN A 214 -6.46 10.81 -10.48
C ASN A 214 -6.87 9.34 -10.54
N ALA A 215 -7.84 8.94 -9.72
CA ALA A 215 -8.36 7.58 -9.71
C ALA A 215 -9.07 7.23 -11.03
N SER A 216 -9.90 8.14 -11.55
CA SER A 216 -10.59 7.93 -12.84
C SER A 216 -9.60 7.74 -13.97
N LYS A 217 -8.61 8.63 -14.07
CA LYS A 217 -7.54 8.53 -15.06
C LYS A 217 -6.70 7.25 -14.91
N ARG A 218 -6.52 6.75 -13.68
CA ARG A 218 -5.70 5.55 -13.44
C ARG A 218 -6.42 4.26 -13.81
N PHE A 219 -7.73 4.18 -13.57
CA PHE A 219 -8.48 2.93 -13.57
C PHE A 219 -9.58 2.84 -14.63
N LEU A 220 -9.97 3.96 -15.25
CA LEU A 220 -11.04 4.01 -16.27
C LEU A 220 -10.52 4.43 -17.66
N GLU A 221 -9.40 5.15 -17.72
CA GLU A 221 -8.70 5.56 -18.95
C GLU A 221 -7.49 4.66 -19.22
#